data_AF-A0A2E8JU93-F1
#
_entry.id   AF-A0A2E8JU93-F1
#
_cell.length_a   1.000
_cell.length_b   1.000
_cell.length_c   1.000
_cell.angle_alpha   90.00
_cell.angle_beta   90.00
_cell.angle_gamma   90.00
#
_symmetry.space_group_name_H-M   'P 1'
#
loop_
_entity.id
_entity.type
_entity.pdbx_description
1 polymer ?
#
loop_
_entity_poly.entity_id
_entity_poly.type
_entity_poly.pdbx_seq_one_letter_code
_entity_poly.pdbx_strand_id
1 'polypeptide(L)'
;MFTPDSLLTIAIDARAEYERLLKLYPVGTSNSERNESWERSERALACAAWMEKEGLESAAHVGPFSSFDLKKGSIVRIKKGARILSTDPSVGQEGIVSQRAQIVTVWNHFPGYVHEGRIIQPTVRWSGSKSYWRWTDVNNIELL
;
A
#
# COMPACT_ATOMS: atom_id res chain seq x y z
N MET A 1 -11.55 4.36 -4.31
CA MET A 1 -10.85 5.02 -3.20
C MET A 1 -11.22 4.26 -1.94
N PHE A 2 -10.26 4.03 -1.04
CA PHE A 2 -10.49 3.35 0.23
C PHE A 2 -10.85 4.36 1.31
N THR A 3 -11.89 4.04 2.07
CA THR A 3 -12.31 4.66 3.34
C THR A 3 -12.30 3.59 4.44
N PRO A 4 -12.30 3.97 5.73
CA PRO A 4 -12.46 3.00 6.82
C PRO A 4 -13.67 2.07 6.61
N ASP A 5 -14.84 2.63 6.28
CA ASP A 5 -16.06 1.85 6.02
C ASP A 5 -15.94 0.88 4.84
N SER A 6 -15.24 1.28 3.77
CA SER A 6 -15.02 0.39 2.63
C SER A 6 -14.12 -0.79 3.00
N LEU A 7 -13.12 -0.57 3.86
CA LEU A 7 -12.23 -1.62 4.36
C LEU A 7 -12.96 -2.54 5.34
N LEU A 8 -13.83 -2.00 6.19
CA LEU A 8 -14.71 -2.80 7.05
C LEU A 8 -15.64 -3.68 6.22
N THR A 9 -16.20 -3.15 5.12
CA THR A 9 -17.01 -3.94 4.18
C THR A 9 -16.19 -5.08 3.57
N ILE A 10 -14.97 -4.80 3.09
CA ILE A 10 -14.05 -5.83 2.58
C ILE A 10 -13.75 -6.89 3.64
N ALA A 11 -13.60 -6.50 4.90
CA ALA A 11 -13.37 -7.43 6.00
C ALA A 11 -14.59 -8.35 6.22
N ILE A 12 -15.80 -7.78 6.26
CA ILE A 12 -17.05 -8.53 6.43
C ILE A 12 -17.22 -9.54 5.29
N ASP A 13 -17.04 -9.12 4.03
CA ASP A 13 -17.20 -9.98 2.87
C ASP A 13 -16.16 -11.12 2.87
N ALA A 14 -14.90 -10.81 3.15
CA ALA A 14 -13.82 -11.79 3.23
C ALA A 14 -14.03 -12.78 4.39
N ARG A 15 -14.58 -12.31 5.52
CA ARG A 15 -14.93 -13.17 6.65
C ARG A 15 -16.10 -14.10 6.31
N ALA A 16 -17.14 -13.62 5.64
CA ALA A 16 -18.25 -14.45 5.18
C ALA A 16 -17.76 -15.56 4.21
N GLU A 17 -16.85 -15.22 3.30
CA GLU A 17 -16.25 -16.19 2.39
C GLU A 17 -15.38 -17.23 3.12
N TYR A 18 -14.58 -16.79 4.09
CA TYR A 18 -13.84 -17.70 4.97
C TYR A 18 -14.78 -18.70 5.66
N GLU A 19 -15.91 -18.23 6.21
CA GLU A 19 -16.88 -19.09 6.90
C GLU A 19 -17.58 -20.07 5.94
N ARG A 20 -17.85 -19.66 4.71
CA ARG A 20 -18.37 -20.53 3.64
C ARG A 20 -17.34 -21.62 3.29
N LEU A 21 -16.08 -21.22 3.07
CA LEU A 21 -14.99 -22.14 2.73
C LEU A 21 -14.65 -23.08 3.89
N LEU A 22 -14.78 -22.65 5.14
CA LEU A 22 -14.57 -23.48 6.32
C LEU A 22 -15.60 -24.62 6.41
N LYS A 23 -16.85 -24.39 5.98
CA LYS A 23 -17.89 -25.42 5.91
C LYS A 23 -17.62 -26.44 4.79
N LEU A 24 -17.11 -25.98 3.64
CA LEU A 24 -16.77 -26.84 2.50
C LEU A 24 -15.47 -27.62 2.71
N TYR A 25 -14.50 -26.98 3.34
CA TYR A 25 -13.17 -27.51 3.63
C TYR A 25 -12.90 -27.34 5.13
N PRO A 26 -13.31 -28.32 5.96
CA PRO A 26 -13.10 -28.28 7.40
C PRO A 26 -11.62 -28.19 7.80
N VAL A 27 -11.39 -27.85 9.08
CA VAL A 27 -10.04 -27.82 9.67
C VAL A 27 -9.34 -29.17 9.47
N GLY A 28 -8.08 -29.13 9.07
CA GLY A 28 -7.30 -30.32 8.66
C GLY A 28 -7.28 -30.55 7.14
N THR A 29 -8.18 -29.91 6.38
CA THR A 29 -8.13 -29.88 4.92
C THR A 29 -7.33 -28.66 4.46
N SER A 30 -6.37 -28.87 3.55
CA SER A 30 -5.61 -27.78 2.93
C SER A 30 -6.46 -27.07 1.89
N ASN A 31 -6.64 -25.76 2.05
CA ASN A 31 -7.30 -24.89 1.09
C ASN A 31 -6.68 -23.49 1.20
N SER A 32 -6.02 -23.04 0.13
CA SER A 32 -5.33 -21.73 0.10
C SER A 32 -6.33 -20.57 0.13
N GLU A 33 -7.43 -20.67 -0.60
CA GLU A 33 -8.46 -19.62 -0.69
C GLU A 33 -9.08 -19.29 0.68
N ARG A 34 -9.25 -20.31 1.55
CA ARG A 34 -9.72 -20.13 2.92
C ARG A 34 -8.73 -19.27 3.71
N ASN A 35 -7.45 -19.60 3.64
CA ASN A 35 -6.41 -18.86 4.36
C ASN A 35 -6.29 -17.43 3.80
N GLU A 36 -6.35 -17.27 2.47
CA GLU A 36 -6.34 -15.97 1.81
C GLU A 36 -7.54 -15.10 2.20
N SER A 37 -8.73 -15.68 2.33
CA SER A 37 -9.94 -14.97 2.76
C SER A 37 -9.82 -14.49 4.21
N TRP A 38 -9.29 -15.35 5.10
CA TRP A 38 -8.98 -14.96 6.48
C TRP A 38 -7.95 -13.84 6.54
N GLU A 39 -6.81 -13.99 5.86
CA GLU A 39 -5.76 -12.96 5.82
C GLU A 39 -6.26 -11.64 5.23
N ARG A 40 -7.09 -11.69 4.19
CA ARG A 40 -7.70 -10.51 3.58
C ARG A 40 -8.59 -9.76 4.57
N SER A 41 -9.39 -10.48 5.36
CA SER A 41 -10.20 -9.90 6.43
C SER A 41 -9.32 -9.20 7.46
N GLU A 42 -8.32 -9.89 8.02
CA GLU A 42 -7.43 -9.34 9.05
C GLU A 42 -6.65 -8.11 8.55
N ARG A 43 -6.14 -8.15 7.32
CA ARG A 43 -5.45 -7.01 6.70
C ARG A 43 -6.38 -5.82 6.53
N ALA A 44 -7.64 -6.05 6.13
CA ALA A 44 -8.62 -4.99 5.93
C ALA A 44 -8.98 -4.29 7.25
N LEU A 45 -9.20 -5.08 8.32
CA LEU A 45 -9.42 -4.54 9.67
C LEU A 45 -8.23 -3.71 10.17
N ALA A 46 -7.01 -4.24 10.01
CA ALA A 46 -5.80 -3.51 10.40
C ALA A 46 -5.64 -2.19 9.64
N CYS A 47 -5.96 -2.18 8.33
CA CYS A 47 -5.91 -0.97 7.52
C CYS A 47 -6.99 0.06 7.95
N ALA A 48 -8.21 -0.39 8.25
CA ALA A 48 -9.29 0.49 8.72
C ALA A 48 -8.91 1.17 10.04
N ALA A 49 -8.46 0.38 11.04
CA ALA A 49 -8.03 0.89 12.33
C ALA A 49 -6.83 1.85 12.21
N TRP A 50 -5.90 1.57 11.30
CA TRP A 50 -4.78 2.47 11.01
C TRP A 50 -5.27 3.80 10.40
N MET A 51 -6.19 3.77 9.43
CA MET A 51 -6.74 5.00 8.84
C MET A 51 -7.43 5.87 9.89
N GLU A 52 -8.25 5.27 10.76
CA GLU A 52 -8.90 5.98 11.86
C GLU A 52 -7.89 6.61 12.81
N LYS A 53 -6.86 5.85 13.18
CA LYS A 53 -5.78 6.34 14.07
C LYS A 53 -5.02 7.52 13.48
N GLU A 54 -4.75 7.50 12.18
CA GLU A 54 -4.06 8.57 11.47
C GLU A 54 -5.00 9.72 11.05
N GLY A 55 -6.30 9.64 11.33
CA GLY A 55 -7.29 10.64 10.95
C GLY A 55 -7.52 10.73 9.44
N LEU A 56 -7.31 9.64 8.71
CA LEU A 56 -7.46 9.57 7.26
C LEU A 56 -8.90 9.21 6.89
N GLU A 57 -9.63 10.16 6.32
CA GLU A 57 -10.99 9.93 5.81
C GLU A 57 -10.98 9.07 4.55
N SER A 58 -9.98 9.25 3.68
CA SER A 58 -9.87 8.50 2.43
C SER A 58 -8.44 8.45 1.89
N ALA A 59 -8.13 7.39 1.16
CA ALA A 59 -6.87 7.21 0.45
C ALA A 59 -7.08 6.43 -0.85
N ALA A 60 -6.31 6.71 -1.90
CA ALA A 60 -6.41 5.94 -3.14
C ALA A 60 -5.85 4.52 -2.96
N HIS A 61 -4.80 4.39 -2.13
CA HIS A 61 -4.11 3.14 -1.82
C HIS A 61 -3.84 3.05 -0.32
N VAL A 62 -3.98 1.85 0.24
CA VAL A 62 -3.77 1.60 1.67
C VAL A 62 -3.13 0.24 1.87
N GLY A 63 -1.89 0.21 2.36
CA GLY A 63 -1.19 -1.05 2.68
C GLY A 63 -1.23 -2.03 1.49
N PRO A 64 -1.62 -3.30 1.71
CA PRO A 64 -1.73 -4.30 0.63
C PRO A 64 -2.91 -4.04 -0.34
N PHE A 65 -3.81 -3.11 -0.01
CA PHE A 65 -4.93 -2.72 -0.86
C PHE A 65 -4.49 -1.61 -1.81
N SER A 66 -3.93 -2.05 -2.92
CA SER A 66 -3.50 -1.20 -4.02
C SER A 66 -3.96 -1.83 -5.33
N SER A 67 -4.72 -1.06 -6.12
CA SER A 67 -5.10 -1.45 -7.48
C SER A 67 -4.27 -0.68 -8.51
N PHE A 68 -2.97 -0.47 -8.24
CA PHE A 68 -2.08 0.24 -9.17
C PHE A 68 -1.37 -0.72 -10.11
N ASP A 69 -1.58 -0.54 -11.41
CA ASP A 69 -0.92 -1.31 -12.46
C ASP A 69 0.40 -0.61 -12.87
N LEU A 70 1.28 -0.40 -11.89
CA LEU A 70 2.58 0.24 -12.13
C LEU A 70 3.59 -0.78 -12.65
N LYS A 71 4.24 -0.48 -13.76
CA LYS A 71 5.29 -1.35 -14.31
C LYS A 71 6.64 -0.66 -14.21
N LYS A 72 7.70 -1.47 -14.18
CA LYS A 72 9.06 -0.96 -14.37
C LYS A 72 9.12 -0.25 -15.73
N GLY A 73 9.69 0.95 -15.75
CA GLY A 73 9.74 1.80 -16.93
C GLY A 73 8.55 2.74 -17.10
N SER A 74 7.47 2.59 -16.31
CA SER A 74 6.36 3.56 -16.32
C SER A 74 6.88 4.96 -15.97
N ILE A 75 6.34 5.97 -16.65
CA ILE A 75 6.64 7.37 -16.37
C ILE A 75 5.53 7.91 -15.45
N VAL A 76 5.93 8.48 -14.33
CA VAL A 76 4.99 9.04 -13.34
C VAL A 76 5.39 10.44 -12.95
N ARG A 77 4.39 11.25 -12.58
CA ARG A 77 4.59 12.55 -11.96
C ARG A 77 4.50 12.41 -10.44
N ILE A 78 5.57 12.75 -9.75
CA ILE A 78 5.57 12.98 -8.30
C ILE A 78 4.94 14.34 -8.04
N LYS A 79 3.91 14.38 -7.18
CA LYS A 79 3.20 15.62 -6.83
C LYS A 79 4.12 16.59 -6.07
N LYS A 80 3.84 17.90 -6.20
CA LYS A 80 4.42 18.90 -5.29
C LYS A 80 3.95 18.61 -3.86
N GLY A 81 4.84 18.74 -2.88
CA GLY A 81 4.55 18.43 -1.48
C GLY A 81 4.73 16.95 -1.10
N ALA A 82 5.01 16.08 -2.07
CA ALA A 82 5.30 14.67 -1.81
C ALA A 82 6.54 14.53 -0.91
N ARG A 83 6.44 13.67 0.11
CA ARG A 83 7.58 13.26 0.93
C ARG A 83 8.41 12.23 0.15
N ILE A 84 9.68 12.53 -0.08
CA ILE A 84 10.62 11.67 -0.81
C ILE A 84 11.67 11.18 0.18
N LEU A 85 11.75 9.87 0.33
CA LEU A 85 12.80 9.19 1.09
C LEU A 85 13.95 8.81 0.15
N SER A 86 15.15 8.64 0.69
CA SER A 86 16.34 8.38 -0.11
C SER A 86 17.37 7.56 0.67
N THR A 87 18.24 6.83 -0.06
CA THR A 87 19.46 6.23 0.51
C THR A 87 20.63 7.22 0.59
N ASP A 88 20.43 8.47 0.15
CA ASP A 88 21.43 9.54 0.26
C ASP A 88 21.64 9.89 1.75
N PRO A 89 22.89 9.85 2.29
CA PRO A 89 23.16 10.16 3.69
C PRO A 89 22.73 11.56 4.14
N SER A 90 22.58 12.50 3.21
CA SER A 90 22.09 13.85 3.50
C SER A 90 20.57 13.93 3.69
N VAL A 91 19.84 12.88 3.30
CA VAL A 91 18.39 12.77 3.48
C VAL A 91 18.14 11.98 4.76
N GLY A 92 17.71 12.68 5.81
CA GLY A 92 17.33 12.05 7.08
C GLY A 92 16.13 11.11 6.96
N GLN A 93 15.79 10.44 8.07
CA GLN A 93 14.67 9.48 8.11
C GLN A 93 13.31 10.10 7.75
N GLU A 94 13.13 11.39 7.99
CA GLU A 94 11.91 12.12 7.62
C GLU A 94 11.75 12.36 6.11
N GLY A 95 12.82 12.18 5.34
CA GLY A 95 12.84 12.47 3.91
C GLY A 95 12.92 13.97 3.60
N ILE A 96 12.73 14.29 2.32
CA ILE A 96 12.65 15.65 1.80
C ILE A 96 11.26 15.89 1.22
N VAL A 97 10.72 17.09 1.41
CA VAL A 97 9.45 17.48 0.78
C VAL A 97 9.73 18.08 -0.59
N SER A 98 9.12 17.51 -1.63
CA SER A 98 9.32 17.97 -3.00
C SER A 98 8.74 19.37 -3.20
N GLN A 99 9.60 20.34 -3.53
CA GLN A 99 9.20 21.74 -3.76
C GLN A 99 8.46 21.96 -5.10
N ARG A 100 8.66 21.06 -6.05
CA ARG A 100 8.03 21.08 -7.38
C ARG A 100 7.55 19.69 -7.77
N ALA A 101 6.62 19.61 -8.70
CA ALA A 101 6.31 18.33 -9.33
C ALA A 101 7.55 17.82 -10.10
N GLN A 102 7.76 16.51 -10.09
CA GLN A 102 8.90 15.87 -10.76
C GLN A 102 8.40 14.71 -11.62
N ILE A 103 8.93 14.56 -12.83
CA ILE A 103 8.66 13.39 -13.67
C ILE A 103 9.79 12.41 -13.45
N VAL A 104 9.45 11.15 -13.15
CA VAL A 104 10.42 10.10 -12.88
C VAL A 104 10.04 8.82 -13.62
N THR A 105 11.05 8.04 -13.98
CA THR A 105 10.87 6.70 -14.52
C THR A 105 10.93 5.69 -13.37
N VAL A 106 9.89 4.88 -13.24
CA VAL A 106 9.75 3.86 -12.21
C VAL A 106 10.81 2.78 -12.41
N TRP A 107 11.58 2.48 -11.36
CA TRP A 107 12.46 1.32 -11.34
C TRP A 107 11.75 0.09 -10.78
N ASN A 108 11.09 0.25 -9.64
CA ASN A 108 10.30 -0.79 -9.00
C ASN A 108 9.17 -0.17 -8.17
N HIS A 109 8.16 -0.96 -7.84
CA HIS A 109 7.14 -0.60 -6.87
C HIS A 109 7.00 -1.71 -5.82
N PHE A 110 6.53 -1.34 -4.64
CA PHE A 110 6.21 -2.26 -3.57
C PHE A 110 4.72 -2.14 -3.25
N PRO A 111 3.95 -3.24 -3.22
CA PRO A 111 2.50 -3.22 -3.11
C PRO A 111 1.98 -2.91 -1.70
N GLY A 112 2.86 -2.58 -0.74
CA GLY A 112 2.49 -2.42 0.66
C GLY A 112 2.15 -3.76 1.32
N TYR A 113 2.16 -3.79 2.65
CA TYR A 113 1.83 -4.99 3.42
C TYR A 113 1.49 -4.65 4.87
N VAL A 114 0.93 -5.62 5.58
CA VAL A 114 0.72 -5.57 7.03
C VAL A 114 1.69 -6.51 7.70
N HIS A 115 2.45 -6.03 8.68
CA HIS A 115 3.37 -6.86 9.47
C HIS A 115 3.33 -6.44 10.93
N GLU A 116 3.03 -7.39 11.83
CA GLU A 116 2.93 -7.15 13.28
C GLU A 116 2.04 -5.94 13.64
N GLY A 117 0.90 -5.81 12.95
CA GLY A 117 -0.05 -4.70 13.15
C GLY A 117 0.41 -3.35 12.58
N ARG A 118 1.59 -3.26 11.95
CA ARG A 118 2.05 -2.07 11.25
C ARG A 118 1.64 -2.11 9.79
N ILE A 119 1.07 -1.01 9.31
CA ILE A 119 0.73 -0.83 7.90
C ILE A 119 1.92 -0.20 7.19
N ILE A 120 2.49 -0.92 6.23
CA ILE A 120 3.51 -0.39 5.32
C ILE A 120 2.80 -0.01 4.03
N GLN A 121 2.79 1.28 3.73
CA GLN A 121 2.15 1.82 2.52
C GLN A 121 2.87 1.37 1.24
N PRO A 122 2.13 1.26 0.13
CA PRO A 122 2.74 0.96 -1.15
C PRO A 122 3.64 2.12 -1.60
N THR A 123 4.79 1.80 -2.20
CA THR A 123 5.78 2.80 -2.59
C THR A 123 6.27 2.64 -4.01
N VAL A 124 6.66 3.75 -4.62
CA VAL A 124 7.34 3.80 -5.92
C VAL A 124 8.78 4.18 -5.72
N ARG A 125 9.70 3.44 -6.36
CA ARG A 125 11.15 3.65 -6.28
C ARG A 125 11.73 4.00 -7.65
N TRP A 126 12.66 4.96 -7.67
CA TRP A 126 13.39 5.37 -8.86
C TRP A 126 14.85 5.73 -8.53
N SER A 127 15.67 5.87 -9.56
CA SER A 127 17.06 6.32 -9.42
C SER A 127 17.10 7.85 -9.31
N GLY A 128 17.68 8.36 -8.23
CA GLY A 128 17.90 9.78 -7.99
C GLY A 128 19.29 10.27 -8.42
N SER A 129 19.60 11.52 -8.07
CA SER A 129 20.93 12.09 -8.28
C SER A 129 22.01 11.29 -7.55
N LYS A 130 23.22 11.23 -8.14
CA LYS A 130 24.39 10.50 -7.58
C LYS A 130 24.14 9.01 -7.35
N SER A 131 23.25 8.40 -8.15
CA SER A 131 22.92 6.97 -8.08
C SER A 131 22.25 6.51 -6.77
N TYR A 132 21.80 7.44 -5.92
CA TYR A 132 21.03 7.08 -4.74
C TYR A 132 19.59 6.72 -5.11
N TRP A 133 19.04 5.74 -4.41
CA TRP A 133 17.65 5.35 -4.60
C TRP A 133 16.73 6.29 -3.86
N ARG A 134 15.62 6.64 -4.51
CA ARG A 134 14.56 7.46 -3.93
C ARG A 134 13.23 6.74 -4.00
N TRP A 135 12.36 6.99 -3.02
CA TRP A 135 11.02 6.46 -3.01
C TRP A 135 10.01 7.39 -2.36
N THR A 136 8.74 7.22 -2.70
CA THR A 136 7.60 7.90 -2.08
C THR A 136 6.39 6.97 -2.07
N ASP A 137 5.39 7.30 -1.26
CA ASP A 137 4.08 6.64 -1.24
C ASP A 137 3.40 6.74 -2.61
N VAL A 138 2.74 5.67 -3.08
CA VAL A 138 1.98 5.68 -4.34
C VAL A 138 0.89 6.76 -4.35
N ASN A 139 0.32 7.13 -3.19
CA ASN A 139 -0.66 8.22 -3.11
C ASN A 139 -0.08 9.59 -3.55
N ASN A 140 1.25 9.75 -3.54
CA ASN A 140 1.95 10.96 -3.96
C ASN A 140 2.25 11.04 -5.47
N ILE A 141 1.79 10.08 -6.26
CA ILE A 141 2.07 10.03 -7.70
C ILE A 141 0.82 10.22 -8.57
N GLU A 142 1.05 10.58 -9.83
CA GLU A 142 0.08 10.62 -10.92
C GLU A 142 0.66 9.86 -12.11
N LEU A 143 -0.15 9.02 -12.76
CA LEU A 143 0.24 8.37 -14.03
C LEU A 143 0.21 9.41 -15.16
N LEU A 144 1.16 9.26 -16.10
CA LEU A 144 1.26 10.09 -17.31
C LEU A 144 0.97 9.29 -18.57
#